data_AF-A0A0S8HLV4-F1
#
_entry.id   AF-A0A0S8HLV4-F1
#
_cell.length_a   1.000
_cell.length_b   1.000
_cell.length_c   1.000
_cell.angle_alpha   90.00
_cell.angle_beta   90.00
_cell.angle_gamma   90.00
#
_symmetry.space_group_name_H-M   'P 1'
#
loop_
_entity.id
_entity.type
_entity.pdbx_description
1 polymer ?
#
loop_
_entity_poly.entity_id
_entity_poly.type
_entity_poly.pdbx_seq_one_letter_code
_entity_poly.pdbx_strand_id
1 'polypeptide(L)'
;MVRALVFSSLVLLLCEAGADSGQPQAAAAAGEAVRITVQERAGVARTGEYVGFGVPIPRAWQVAEPSRLRLRDQAGKPIPAQFEVLARWGGPPGEASRPVKWVLVGCLASVGAGAGQTLLLDAAGPGPAPEKPIRIDTATPGKMTIDTGAAKFELNTSADFNLLHQVTVAGRALLQPLSAAEAIRYRPAGKLGVVEGGTPDLKPRATSVKLERAGPLAAVAKVMGSILDESGKAPLDFTARMYFTAGRPDVRVDFTVENNHPVLADENGQPTNAHNQGAVNSVYIGELTLNLRLAKDSSPLVALTEKDLQVTSPKAPLRLYQDSSGTESWNVYVGKVGWPDHEALAHPRLQSYCTRKGYEISGGGLA
;
A
#
# COMPACT_ATOMS: atom_id res chain seq x y z
N MET A 1 -11.90 11.11 -2.27
CA MET A 1 -10.67 10.32 -2.04
C MET A 1 -9.55 11.27 -1.67
N VAL A 2 -9.34 11.50 -0.38
CA VAL A 2 -8.13 12.14 0.15
C VAL A 2 -7.60 11.15 1.19
N ARG A 3 -6.39 10.64 0.95
CA ARG A 3 -5.71 9.66 1.77
C ARG A 3 -5.34 10.29 3.11
N ALA A 4 -5.75 9.68 4.20
CA ALA A 4 -5.12 9.85 5.51
C ALA A 4 -4.65 8.47 5.98
N LEU A 5 -3.72 7.89 5.22
CA LEU A 5 -2.64 7.14 5.84
C LEU A 5 -1.50 8.15 5.97
N VAL A 6 -1.12 8.52 7.19
CA VAL A 6 0.15 9.21 7.43
C VAL A 6 1.26 8.19 7.12
N PHE A 7 1.64 8.13 5.86
CA PHE A 7 3.02 7.89 5.48
C PHE A 7 3.52 9.19 4.88
N SER A 8 4.19 9.99 5.71
CA SER A 8 5.04 11.07 5.23
C SER A 8 6.25 10.45 4.54
N SER A 9 6.09 10.13 3.26
CA SER A 9 7.19 9.83 2.34
C SER A 9 6.86 10.45 0.98
N LEU A 10 6.74 11.78 0.95
CA LEU A 10 6.84 12.53 -0.30
C LEU A 10 8.33 12.83 -0.54
N VAL A 11 9.03 11.87 -1.12
CA VAL A 11 10.38 12.07 -1.67
C VAL A 11 10.23 12.87 -2.96
N LEU A 12 10.75 14.10 -2.99
CA LEU A 12 10.91 14.85 -4.23
C LEU A 12 12.24 14.45 -4.85
N LEU A 13 12.19 13.91 -6.06
CA LEU A 13 13.37 13.64 -6.87
C LEU A 13 13.75 14.91 -7.65
N LEU A 14 15.00 15.33 -7.54
CA LEU A 14 15.68 16.11 -8.57
C LEU A 14 16.61 15.13 -9.31
N CYS A 15 16.28 14.81 -10.56
CA CYS A 15 17.20 14.11 -11.46
C CYS A 15 17.90 15.16 -12.32
N GLU A 16 19.16 15.43 -12.04
CA GLU A 16 20.01 16.20 -12.95
C GLU A 16 20.78 15.19 -13.82
N ALA A 17 20.48 15.19 -15.12
CA ALA A 17 21.35 14.59 -16.13
C ALA A 17 22.27 15.71 -16.63
N GLY A 18 23.56 15.64 -16.29
CA GLY A 18 24.53 16.60 -16.79
C GLY A 18 24.76 16.39 -18.28
N ALA A 19 24.26 17.28 -19.13
CA ALA A 19 24.62 17.32 -20.54
C ALA A 19 25.71 18.37 -20.73
N ASP A 20 26.97 17.93 -20.84
CA ASP A 20 28.07 18.80 -21.28
C ASP A 20 28.26 18.62 -22.79
N SER A 21 28.13 19.72 -23.54
CA SER A 21 28.20 19.74 -24.99
C SER A 21 29.64 19.93 -25.46
N GLY A 22 30.34 18.81 -25.72
CA GLY A 22 31.63 18.81 -26.40
C GLY A 22 32.06 17.40 -26.86
N GLN A 23 32.30 17.22 -28.16
CA GLN A 23 32.90 16.00 -28.76
C GLN A 23 34.37 16.24 -29.14
N PRO A 24 35.20 15.20 -29.39
CA PRO A 24 35.39 13.98 -28.60
C PRO A 24 36.91 13.70 -28.38
N GLN A 25 37.29 13.11 -27.24
CA GLN A 25 38.55 12.36 -27.19
C GLN A 25 38.41 11.13 -26.29
N ALA A 26 38.77 9.99 -26.86
CA ALA A 26 38.73 8.69 -26.22
C ALA A 26 39.75 8.62 -25.07
N ALA A 27 39.23 8.65 -23.85
CA ALA A 27 39.84 8.07 -22.66
C ALA A 27 38.69 7.44 -21.86
N ALA A 28 38.85 6.20 -21.42
CA ALA A 28 37.83 5.45 -20.70
C ALA A 28 37.40 6.20 -19.42
N ALA A 29 36.29 6.92 -19.48
CA ALA A 29 35.74 7.62 -18.33
C ALA A 29 35.00 6.63 -17.43
N ALA A 30 35.34 6.61 -16.15
CA ALA A 30 34.55 5.95 -15.12
C ALA A 30 33.08 6.43 -15.23
N GLY A 31 32.22 5.53 -15.69
CA GLY A 31 30.97 5.88 -16.38
C GLY A 31 29.97 6.69 -15.55
N GLU A 32 29.46 7.73 -16.19
CA GLU A 32 28.36 8.62 -15.80
C GLU A 32 27.27 7.90 -14.97
N ALA A 33 26.97 8.43 -13.77
CA ALA A 33 25.97 7.89 -12.86
C ALA A 33 24.77 8.85 -12.77
N VAL A 34 23.57 8.30 -12.66
CA VAL A 34 22.36 9.09 -12.34
C VAL A 34 22.34 9.36 -10.84
N ARG A 35 22.38 10.64 -10.46
CA ARG A 35 22.26 11.06 -9.06
C ARG A 35 20.80 11.02 -8.63
N ILE A 36 20.55 10.43 -7.46
CA ILE A 36 19.25 10.37 -6.81
C ILE A 36 19.39 10.96 -5.42
N THR A 37 18.42 11.78 -5.01
CA THR A 37 18.34 12.31 -3.65
C THR A 37 17.11 11.77 -2.95
N VAL A 38 17.32 11.17 -1.78
CA VAL A 38 16.27 10.75 -0.85
C VAL A 38 16.19 11.79 0.25
N GLN A 39 15.02 12.36 0.50
CA GLN A 39 14.82 13.42 1.49
C GLN A 39 13.77 13.00 2.51
N GLU A 40 14.09 13.15 3.80
CA GLU A 40 13.15 13.05 4.91
C GLU A 40 12.50 14.43 5.11
N ARG A 41 11.17 14.47 5.22
CA ARG A 41 10.39 15.72 5.29
C ARG A 41 9.38 15.78 6.43
N ALA A 42 9.20 14.67 7.15
CA ALA A 42 8.30 14.57 8.29
C ALA A 42 8.92 15.12 9.57
N GLY A 43 10.25 15.35 9.59
CA GLY A 43 10.98 15.68 10.81
C GLY A 43 11.21 14.46 11.70
N VAL A 44 11.14 13.24 11.15
CA VAL A 44 11.28 11.98 11.90
C VAL A 44 12.39 11.15 11.27
N ALA A 45 13.36 10.74 12.09
CA ALA A 45 14.46 9.90 11.61
C ALA A 45 13.94 8.56 11.07
N ARG A 46 14.50 8.13 9.94
CA ARG A 46 14.15 6.90 9.22
C ARG A 46 15.33 5.95 9.29
N THR A 47 15.07 4.68 9.63
CA THR A 47 16.12 3.67 9.76
C THR A 47 15.73 2.42 8.99
N GLY A 48 16.46 2.13 7.92
CA GLY A 48 16.27 0.93 7.11
C GLY A 48 14.88 0.83 6.49
N GLU A 49 14.24 1.95 6.16
CA GLU A 49 12.94 1.95 5.51
C GLU A 49 13.09 1.68 4.01
N TYR A 50 12.16 0.90 3.45
CA TYR A 50 12.16 0.67 2.00
C TYR A 50 11.63 1.90 1.27
N VAL A 51 12.46 2.44 0.38
CA VAL A 51 12.10 3.53 -0.52
C VAL A 51 12.08 3.02 -1.95
N GLY A 52 11.13 3.50 -2.75
CA GLY A 52 10.99 3.15 -4.15
C GLY A 52 10.68 4.38 -5.01
N PHE A 53 11.40 4.55 -6.11
CA PHE A 53 11.25 5.71 -6.99
C PHE A 53 11.56 5.35 -8.45
N GLY A 54 10.82 5.95 -9.38
CA GLY A 54 11.05 5.79 -10.81
C GLY A 54 12.22 6.67 -11.25
N VAL A 55 13.22 6.07 -11.89
CA VAL A 55 14.42 6.75 -12.38
C VAL A 55 14.50 6.59 -13.89
N PRO A 56 14.62 7.68 -14.67
CA PRO A 56 14.96 7.58 -16.07
C PRO A 56 16.45 7.23 -16.19
N ILE A 57 16.81 6.32 -17.10
CA ILE A 57 18.22 6.00 -17.37
C ILE A 57 18.63 6.38 -18.80
N PRO A 58 19.87 6.82 -19.03
CA PRO A 58 20.36 7.19 -20.35
C PRO A 58 20.21 6.04 -21.35
N ARG A 59 19.67 6.33 -22.54
CA ARG A 59 19.61 5.35 -23.64
C ARG A 59 21.00 4.83 -24.01
N ALA A 60 22.03 5.66 -23.86
CA ALA A 60 23.42 5.32 -24.13
C ALA A 60 23.96 4.16 -23.28
N TRP A 61 23.39 3.90 -22.09
CA TRP A 61 23.77 2.76 -21.27
C TRP A 61 23.39 1.41 -21.91
N GLN A 62 22.43 1.40 -22.86
CA GLN A 62 21.97 0.21 -23.58
C GLN A 62 21.64 -0.99 -22.66
N VAL A 63 21.07 -0.70 -21.48
CA VAL A 63 20.69 -1.71 -20.49
C VAL A 63 19.39 -2.36 -20.93
N ALA A 64 19.42 -3.61 -21.38
CA ALA A 64 18.23 -4.43 -21.60
C ALA A 64 17.81 -5.16 -20.31
N GLU A 65 18.78 -5.74 -19.61
CA GLU A 65 18.57 -6.50 -18.38
C GLU A 65 18.78 -5.65 -17.12
N PRO A 66 17.79 -5.53 -16.22
CA PRO A 66 17.90 -4.67 -15.04
C PRO A 66 18.97 -5.14 -14.04
N SER A 67 19.43 -6.39 -14.10
CA SER A 67 20.54 -6.90 -13.30
C SER A 67 21.88 -6.23 -13.59
N ARG A 68 22.01 -5.54 -14.74
CA ARG A 68 23.19 -4.73 -15.09
C ARG A 68 23.23 -3.39 -14.34
N LEU A 69 22.14 -3.01 -13.67
CA LEU A 69 22.09 -1.80 -12.86
C LEU A 69 22.71 -2.05 -11.48
N ARG A 70 23.28 -0.99 -10.92
CA ARG A 70 23.83 -1.00 -9.56
C ARG A 70 23.58 0.33 -8.89
N LEU A 71 23.14 0.26 -7.65
CA LEU A 71 22.97 1.41 -6.78
C LEU A 71 24.17 1.50 -5.84
N ARG A 72 24.69 2.71 -5.66
CA ARG A 72 25.79 3.03 -4.76
C ARG A 72 25.37 4.13 -3.79
N ASP A 73 25.96 4.15 -2.61
CA ASP A 73 25.86 5.28 -1.70
C ASP A 73 26.74 6.46 -2.16
N GLN A 74 26.71 7.56 -1.40
CA GLN A 74 27.50 8.75 -1.68
C GLN A 74 29.02 8.51 -1.61
N ALA A 75 29.47 7.49 -0.87
CA ALA A 75 30.88 7.09 -0.83
C ALA A 75 31.28 6.20 -2.02
N GLY A 76 30.34 5.90 -2.92
CA GLY A 76 30.57 5.05 -4.08
C GLY A 76 30.57 3.55 -3.75
N LYS A 77 30.15 3.15 -2.55
CA LYS A 77 30.03 1.74 -2.17
C LYS A 77 28.73 1.16 -2.74
N PRO A 78 28.77 0.04 -3.47
CA PRO A 78 27.56 -0.67 -3.89
C PRO A 78 26.70 -1.09 -2.69
N ILE A 79 25.38 -0.85 -2.78
CA ILE A 79 24.40 -1.23 -1.76
C ILE A 79 23.34 -2.17 -2.33
N PRO A 80 22.67 -3.00 -1.50
CA PRO A 80 21.56 -3.81 -1.96
C PRO A 80 20.46 -2.95 -2.57
N ALA A 81 20.05 -3.30 -3.77
CA ALA A 81 18.96 -2.66 -4.49
C ALA A 81 18.19 -3.69 -5.31
N GLN A 82 16.95 -3.37 -5.62
CA GLN A 82 16.13 -4.12 -6.55
C GLN A 82 15.56 -3.19 -7.62
N PHE A 83 15.40 -3.75 -8.82
CA PHE A 83 15.05 -2.99 -10.02
C PHE A 83 13.86 -3.64 -10.72
N GLU A 84 12.89 -2.83 -11.13
CA GLU A 84 11.73 -3.26 -11.91
C GLU A 84 11.59 -2.36 -13.14
N VAL A 85 11.45 -2.93 -14.33
CA VAL A 85 11.37 -2.16 -15.57
C VAL A 85 9.96 -1.58 -15.71
N LEU A 86 9.87 -0.24 -15.75
CA LEU A 86 8.61 0.48 -15.91
C LEU A 86 8.33 0.83 -17.37
N ALA A 87 9.37 1.12 -18.15
CA ALA A 87 9.27 1.43 -19.57
C ALA A 87 10.57 1.15 -20.31
N ARG A 88 10.46 0.90 -21.62
CA ARG A 88 11.58 0.68 -22.54
C ARG A 88 11.59 1.69 -23.68
N TRP A 89 12.76 1.94 -24.24
CA TRP A 89 12.93 2.76 -25.43
C TRP A 89 12.46 2.01 -26.67
N GLY A 90 11.46 2.53 -27.36
CA GLY A 90 11.02 1.99 -28.66
C GLY A 90 10.24 0.67 -28.57
N GLY A 91 9.59 0.39 -27.43
CA GLY A 91 8.72 -0.79 -27.26
C GLY A 91 7.99 -0.79 -25.90
N PRO A 92 7.03 -1.70 -25.69
CA PRO A 92 6.34 -1.86 -24.41
C PRO A 92 7.29 -2.39 -23.32
N PRO A 93 6.93 -2.27 -22.03
CA PRO A 93 7.79 -2.68 -20.91
C PRO A 93 8.24 -4.16 -20.96
N GLY A 94 7.41 -5.04 -21.53
CA GLY A 94 7.68 -6.47 -21.66
C GLY A 94 8.61 -6.88 -22.80
N GLU A 95 8.97 -5.98 -23.73
CA GLU A 95 9.85 -6.31 -24.85
C GLU A 95 11.32 -6.30 -24.41
N ALA A 96 11.79 -7.40 -23.81
CA ALA A 96 13.08 -7.50 -23.11
C ALA A 96 14.31 -7.14 -23.97
N SER A 97 14.22 -7.23 -25.31
CA SER A 97 15.29 -6.84 -26.24
C SER A 97 15.53 -5.32 -26.31
N ARG A 98 14.56 -4.50 -25.86
CA ARG A 98 14.64 -3.04 -25.93
C ARG A 98 15.35 -2.46 -24.70
N PRO A 99 16.20 -1.42 -24.86
CA PRO A 99 16.82 -0.76 -23.71
C PRO A 99 15.80 -0.20 -22.74
N VAL A 100 16.06 -0.32 -21.45
CA VAL A 100 15.27 0.25 -20.36
C VAL A 100 15.33 1.78 -20.45
N LYS A 101 14.16 2.42 -20.29
CA LYS A 101 13.99 3.88 -20.26
C LYS A 101 13.72 4.37 -18.85
N TRP A 102 12.77 3.71 -18.18
CA TRP A 102 12.40 3.99 -16.80
C TRP A 102 12.51 2.70 -15.98
N VAL A 103 13.18 2.80 -14.85
CA VAL A 103 13.32 1.72 -13.88
C VAL A 103 12.78 2.20 -12.54
N LEU A 104 11.99 1.37 -11.88
CA LEU A 104 11.70 1.53 -10.47
C LEU A 104 12.88 0.99 -9.68
N VAL A 105 13.58 1.87 -8.99
CA VAL A 105 14.67 1.53 -8.09
C VAL A 105 14.11 1.42 -6.69
N GLY A 106 14.44 0.34 -5.98
CA GLY A 106 14.11 0.18 -4.57
C GLY A 106 15.31 -0.20 -3.72
N CYS A 107 15.46 0.43 -2.56
CA CYS A 107 16.52 0.15 -1.58
C CYS A 107 16.04 0.41 -0.15
N LEU A 108 16.80 -0.06 0.84
CA LEU A 108 16.61 0.36 2.24
C LEU A 108 17.43 1.63 2.48
N ALA A 109 16.80 2.68 2.99
CA ALA A 109 17.44 3.96 3.28
C ALA A 109 17.34 4.29 4.77
N SER A 110 18.39 4.93 5.29
CA SER A 110 18.42 5.49 6.63
C SER A 110 18.78 6.97 6.52
N VAL A 111 17.87 7.83 6.95
CA VAL A 111 17.99 9.29 6.81
C VAL A 111 17.55 9.94 8.12
N GLY A 112 18.37 10.84 8.65
CA GLY A 112 18.02 11.60 9.85
C GLY A 112 16.78 12.48 9.64
N ALA A 113 16.16 12.92 10.73
CA ALA A 113 15.01 13.83 10.69
C ALA A 113 15.34 15.09 9.86
N GLY A 114 14.52 15.40 8.86
CA GLY A 114 14.72 16.55 7.96
C GLY A 114 15.97 16.48 7.06
N ALA A 115 16.75 15.40 7.12
CA ALA A 115 17.98 15.24 6.35
C ALA A 115 17.74 14.64 4.97
N GLY A 116 18.80 14.55 4.17
CA GLY A 116 18.79 13.87 2.87
C GLY A 116 20.01 12.97 2.67
N GLN A 117 19.88 12.01 1.76
CA GLN A 117 20.95 11.11 1.34
C GLN A 117 21.06 11.15 -0.19
N THR A 118 22.29 11.18 -0.70
CA THR A 118 22.56 10.99 -2.14
C THR A 118 22.87 9.52 -2.44
N LEU A 119 22.26 9.00 -3.50
CA LEU A 119 22.52 7.70 -4.09
C LEU A 119 22.94 7.87 -5.55
N LEU A 120 23.71 6.92 -6.06
CA LEU A 120 24.22 6.92 -7.44
C LEU A 120 23.82 5.63 -8.14
N LEU A 121 23.07 5.74 -9.24
CA LEU A 121 22.72 4.61 -10.10
C LEU A 121 23.69 4.57 -11.28
N ASP A 122 24.25 3.40 -11.57
CA ASP A 122 25.07 3.16 -12.77
C ASP A 122 24.73 1.83 -13.45
N ALA A 123 25.30 1.60 -14.63
CA ALA A 123 25.15 0.38 -15.41
C ALA A 123 26.33 -0.59 -15.27
N ALA A 124 27.01 -0.59 -14.11
CA ALA A 124 28.15 -1.45 -13.80
C ALA A 124 27.81 -2.50 -12.73
N GLY A 125 26.57 -3.00 -12.76
CA GLY A 125 26.08 -4.05 -11.87
C GLY A 125 26.64 -5.44 -12.13
N PRO A 126 26.31 -6.39 -11.24
CA PRO A 126 25.30 -6.28 -10.17
C PRO A 126 25.77 -5.53 -8.92
N GLY A 127 24.83 -5.15 -8.06
CA GLY A 127 25.08 -4.79 -6.66
C GLY A 127 25.10 -6.01 -5.73
N PRO A 128 25.44 -5.86 -4.44
CA PRO A 128 25.40 -6.95 -3.48
C PRO A 128 23.96 -7.40 -3.20
N ALA A 129 23.79 -8.68 -2.84
CA ALA A 129 22.52 -9.16 -2.30
C ALA A 129 22.25 -8.57 -0.91
N PRO A 130 20.98 -8.40 -0.50
CA PRO A 130 20.69 -8.04 0.88
C PRO A 130 21.06 -9.16 1.84
N GLU A 131 21.48 -8.80 3.05
CA GLU A 131 21.88 -9.74 4.10
C GLU A 131 20.74 -10.70 4.48
N LYS A 132 19.50 -10.19 4.51
CA LYS A 132 18.28 -10.94 4.83
C LYS A 132 17.29 -10.84 3.66
N PRO A 133 17.48 -11.61 2.57
CA PRO A 133 16.59 -11.54 1.43
C PRO A 133 15.20 -12.09 1.78
N ILE A 134 14.14 -11.48 1.24
CA ILE A 134 12.79 -12.04 1.31
C ILE A 134 12.76 -13.40 0.59
N ARG A 135 12.16 -14.40 1.23
CA ARG A 135 11.86 -15.70 0.63
C ARG A 135 10.34 -15.87 0.51
N ILE A 136 9.88 -16.29 -0.66
CA ILE A 136 8.46 -16.53 -0.93
C ILE A 136 8.31 -18.00 -1.32
N ASP A 137 7.38 -18.68 -0.66
CA ASP A 137 7.04 -20.08 -0.93
C ASP A 137 5.55 -20.19 -1.27
N THR A 138 5.26 -20.77 -2.43
CA THR A 138 3.92 -21.04 -2.96
C THR A 138 3.77 -22.52 -3.35
N ALA A 139 4.63 -23.40 -2.86
CA ALA A 139 4.62 -24.82 -3.20
C ALA A 139 3.40 -25.55 -2.64
N THR A 140 2.85 -25.07 -1.53
CA THR A 140 1.64 -25.64 -0.91
C THR A 140 0.39 -25.01 -1.53
N PRO A 141 -0.51 -25.79 -2.16
CA PRO A 141 -1.75 -25.25 -2.73
C PRO A 141 -2.60 -24.53 -1.67
N GLY A 142 -3.18 -23.40 -2.05
CA GLY A 142 -4.03 -22.61 -1.16
C GLY A 142 -3.26 -21.81 -0.10
N LYS A 143 -1.92 -21.82 -0.12
CA LYS A 143 -1.08 -21.13 0.86
C LYS A 143 0.09 -20.40 0.19
N MET A 144 0.38 -19.21 0.70
CA MET A 144 1.59 -18.46 0.39
C MET A 144 2.31 -18.13 1.69
N THR A 145 3.61 -18.39 1.73
CA THR A 145 4.48 -18.01 2.85
C THR A 145 5.45 -16.95 2.39
N ILE A 146 5.59 -15.88 3.17
CA ILE A 146 6.56 -14.80 2.93
C ILE A 146 7.43 -14.66 4.18
N ASP A 147 8.71 -14.98 4.07
CA ASP A 147 9.71 -14.82 5.12
C ASP A 147 10.59 -13.61 4.82
N THR A 148 10.55 -12.62 5.71
CA THR A 148 11.33 -11.38 5.61
C THR A 148 12.71 -11.50 6.28
N GLY A 149 13.01 -12.64 6.93
CA GLY A 149 14.16 -12.83 7.80
C GLY A 149 13.98 -12.26 9.22
N ALA A 150 12.94 -11.46 9.47
CA ALA A 150 12.56 -10.99 10.81
C ALA A 150 11.20 -11.56 11.26
N ALA A 151 10.30 -11.80 10.31
CA ALA A 151 9.02 -12.45 10.53
C ALA A 151 8.63 -13.32 9.32
N LYS A 152 7.91 -14.40 9.59
CA LYS A 152 7.28 -15.27 8.60
C LYS A 152 5.77 -15.02 8.61
N PHE A 153 5.23 -14.68 7.44
CA PHE A 153 3.82 -14.41 7.22
C PHE A 153 3.22 -15.53 6.37
N GLU A 154 2.05 -16.02 6.77
CA GLU A 154 1.31 -17.04 6.03
C GLU A 154 -0.03 -16.45 5.59
N LEU A 155 -0.34 -16.62 4.30
CA LEU A 155 -1.56 -16.14 3.66
C LEU A 155 -2.32 -17.33 3.08
N ASN A 156 -3.63 -17.37 3.29
CA ASN A 156 -4.52 -18.24 2.51
C ASN A 156 -4.67 -17.66 1.10
N THR A 157 -4.58 -18.48 0.06
CA THR A 157 -4.68 -18.02 -1.34
C THR A 157 -5.91 -18.56 -2.06
N SER A 158 -6.90 -19.01 -1.29
CA SER A 158 -8.19 -19.55 -1.73
C SER A 158 -9.34 -18.65 -1.27
N ALA A 159 -10.58 -19.13 -1.39
CA ALA A 159 -11.76 -18.46 -0.83
C ALA A 159 -11.70 -18.25 0.70
N ASP A 160 -10.80 -18.95 1.40
CA ASP A 160 -10.60 -18.83 2.85
C ASP A 160 -9.62 -17.70 3.23
N PHE A 161 -9.36 -16.74 2.32
CA PHE A 161 -8.52 -15.59 2.63
C PHE A 161 -9.02 -14.83 3.86
N ASN A 162 -8.17 -14.70 4.86
CA ASN A 162 -8.49 -14.19 6.18
C ASN A 162 -7.50 -13.10 6.64
N LEU A 163 -7.04 -12.26 5.70
CA LEU A 163 -5.98 -11.27 5.88
C LEU A 163 -4.61 -11.92 6.14
N LEU A 164 -4.31 -12.25 7.39
CA LEU A 164 -3.07 -12.92 7.83
C LEU A 164 -3.47 -14.23 8.49
N HIS A 165 -3.14 -15.35 7.86
CA HIS A 165 -3.46 -16.67 8.42
C HIS A 165 -2.60 -16.96 9.65
N GLN A 166 -1.30 -16.65 9.57
CA GLN A 166 -0.38 -16.74 10.71
C GLN A 166 0.76 -15.73 10.54
N VAL A 167 1.26 -15.22 11.68
CA VAL A 167 2.50 -14.44 11.74
C VAL A 167 3.39 -15.06 12.80
N THR A 168 4.62 -15.40 12.42
CA THR A 168 5.61 -15.99 13.32
C THR A 168 6.82 -15.07 13.44
N VAL A 169 7.16 -14.67 14.66
CA VAL A 169 8.33 -13.84 14.98
C VAL A 169 9.19 -14.59 15.98
N ALA A 170 10.49 -14.73 15.70
CA ALA A 170 11.43 -15.48 16.54
C ALA A 170 10.92 -16.88 16.95
N GLY A 171 10.27 -17.59 16.02
CA GLY A 171 9.71 -18.92 16.25
C GLY A 171 8.37 -18.96 17.01
N ARG A 172 7.84 -17.83 17.45
CA ARG A 172 6.56 -17.72 18.16
C ARG A 172 5.43 -17.35 17.21
N ALA A 173 4.41 -18.19 17.13
CA ALA A 173 3.16 -17.89 16.44
C ALA A 173 2.37 -16.82 17.21
N LEU A 174 1.91 -15.78 16.51
CA LEU A 174 1.27 -14.61 17.12
C LEU A 174 -0.24 -14.56 16.91
N LEU A 175 -0.80 -15.39 16.02
CA LEU A 175 -2.23 -15.38 15.70
C LEU A 175 -2.90 -16.71 16.01
N GLN A 176 -4.15 -16.61 16.47
CA GLN A 176 -5.12 -17.70 16.46
C GLN A 176 -5.90 -17.67 15.14
N PRO A 177 -6.37 -18.84 14.67
CA PRO A 177 -7.12 -18.90 13.43
C PRO A 177 -8.44 -18.13 13.52
N LEU A 178 -8.76 -17.46 12.42
CA LEU A 178 -10.06 -16.88 12.08
C LEU A 178 -10.52 -17.45 10.75
N SER A 179 -11.81 -17.74 10.62
CA SER A 179 -12.44 -17.94 9.31
C SER A 179 -12.40 -16.65 8.48
N ALA A 180 -12.58 -16.75 7.15
CA ALA A 180 -12.64 -15.59 6.28
C ALA A 180 -13.73 -14.59 6.71
N ALA A 181 -14.91 -15.09 7.09
CA ALA A 181 -16.05 -14.28 7.54
C ALA A 181 -15.83 -13.60 8.90
N GLU A 182 -15.03 -14.21 9.80
CA GLU A 182 -14.63 -13.54 11.05
C GLU A 182 -13.56 -12.48 10.79
N ALA A 183 -12.60 -12.75 9.90
CA ALA A 183 -11.50 -11.85 9.60
C ALA A 183 -11.94 -10.60 8.81
N ILE A 184 -12.88 -10.74 7.87
CA ILE A 184 -13.43 -9.64 7.07
C ILE A 184 -14.95 -9.64 7.23
N ARG A 185 -15.44 -8.85 8.18
CA ARG A 185 -16.84 -8.92 8.61
C ARG A 185 -17.69 -7.79 8.05
N TYR A 186 -18.65 -8.19 7.23
CA TYR A 186 -19.84 -7.50 6.71
C TYR A 186 -21.01 -7.27 7.69
N ARG A 187 -21.49 -6.05 7.96
CA ARG A 187 -22.91 -5.84 8.32
C ARG A 187 -23.57 -4.68 7.58
N PRO A 188 -24.81 -4.87 7.06
CA PRO A 188 -25.56 -3.80 6.39
C PRO A 188 -26.01 -2.73 7.39
N ALA A 189 -26.24 -1.50 6.89
CA ALA A 189 -26.81 -0.43 7.70
C ALA A 189 -28.34 -0.59 7.81
N GLY A 190 -28.80 -1.24 8.87
CA GLY A 190 -30.23 -1.47 9.10
C GLY A 190 -30.83 -2.47 8.11
N LYS A 191 -32.06 -2.22 7.65
CA LYS A 191 -32.75 -3.09 6.68
C LYS A 191 -32.23 -2.93 5.25
N LEU A 192 -31.43 -1.91 4.98
CA LEU A 192 -30.92 -1.61 3.64
C LEU A 192 -29.50 -2.19 3.52
N GLY A 193 -29.34 -3.23 2.71
CA GLY A 193 -28.03 -3.74 2.29
C GLY A 193 -27.59 -3.08 1.00
N VAL A 194 -28.37 -3.31 -0.07
CA VAL A 194 -28.15 -2.73 -1.40
C VAL A 194 -29.39 -1.93 -1.78
N VAL A 195 -29.19 -0.73 -2.34
CA VAL A 195 -30.29 0.09 -2.86
C VAL A 195 -30.92 -0.59 -4.06
N GLU A 196 -32.22 -0.83 -3.97
CA GLU A 196 -33.03 -1.52 -4.99
C GLU A 196 -33.17 -0.70 -6.29
N GLY A 197 -33.68 -1.35 -7.34
CA GLY A 197 -33.93 -0.74 -8.65
C GLY A 197 -32.98 -1.18 -9.76
N GLY A 198 -32.01 -2.04 -9.44
CA GLY A 198 -31.08 -2.64 -10.39
C GLY A 198 -30.98 -4.15 -10.21
N THR A 199 -30.09 -4.77 -10.98
CA THR A 199 -29.73 -6.19 -10.86
C THR A 199 -28.30 -6.32 -10.32
N PRO A 200 -28.07 -6.11 -9.01
CA PRO A 200 -26.74 -6.27 -8.43
C PRO A 200 -26.27 -7.72 -8.56
N ASP A 201 -25.01 -7.89 -8.94
CA ASP A 201 -24.35 -9.20 -8.89
C ASP A 201 -23.88 -9.45 -7.45
N LEU A 202 -24.58 -10.36 -6.77
CA LEU A 202 -24.32 -10.75 -5.39
C LEU A 202 -23.57 -12.09 -5.30
N LYS A 203 -23.10 -12.62 -6.44
CA LYS A 203 -22.33 -13.86 -6.47
C LYS A 203 -20.89 -13.57 -6.00
N PRO A 204 -20.35 -14.35 -5.06
CA PRO A 204 -18.95 -14.24 -4.67
C PRO A 204 -18.01 -14.43 -5.87
N ARG A 205 -17.05 -13.52 -6.01
CA ARG A 205 -15.97 -13.64 -6.99
C ARG A 205 -14.94 -14.65 -6.50
N ALA A 206 -14.34 -15.36 -7.45
CA ALA A 206 -13.20 -16.22 -7.15
C ALA A 206 -12.06 -15.37 -6.55
N THR A 207 -11.51 -15.82 -5.43
CA THR A 207 -10.34 -15.16 -4.84
C THR A 207 -9.16 -15.30 -5.77
N SER A 208 -8.50 -14.19 -6.07
CA SER A 208 -7.29 -14.16 -6.90
C SER A 208 -6.13 -13.58 -6.12
N VAL A 209 -4.97 -14.22 -6.24
CA VAL A 209 -3.73 -13.78 -5.59
C VAL A 209 -2.67 -13.57 -6.66
N LYS A 210 -2.00 -12.42 -6.60
CA LYS A 210 -0.90 -12.06 -7.50
C LYS A 210 0.25 -11.48 -6.69
N LEU A 211 1.46 -11.95 -6.95
CA LEU A 211 2.66 -11.21 -6.58
C LEU A 211 2.84 -10.06 -7.59
N GLU A 212 2.45 -8.84 -7.19
CA GLU A 212 2.73 -7.64 -7.97
C GLU A 212 4.23 -7.33 -7.97
N ARG A 213 4.94 -7.74 -6.90
CA ARG A 213 6.39 -7.66 -6.79
C ARG A 213 6.93 -8.82 -5.97
N ALA A 214 8.01 -9.45 -6.44
CA ALA A 214 8.71 -10.54 -5.77
C ALA A 214 10.22 -10.25 -5.74
N GLY A 215 10.62 -9.19 -5.03
CA GLY A 215 12.02 -8.77 -4.92
C GLY A 215 12.65 -9.20 -3.59
N PRO A 216 13.99 -9.28 -3.52
CA PRO A 216 14.70 -9.69 -2.31
C PRO A 216 14.68 -8.64 -1.20
N LEU A 217 14.37 -7.37 -1.49
CA LEU A 217 14.22 -6.30 -0.49
C LEU A 217 12.76 -5.97 -0.17
N ALA A 218 11.88 -6.06 -1.16
CA ALA A 218 10.45 -5.81 -1.00
C ALA A 218 9.62 -6.72 -1.91
N ALA A 219 8.54 -7.23 -1.33
CA ALA A 219 7.52 -8.02 -2.01
C ALA A 219 6.13 -7.39 -1.80
N VAL A 220 5.27 -7.53 -2.80
CA VAL A 220 3.88 -7.04 -2.74
C VAL A 220 2.96 -8.17 -3.20
N ALA A 221 2.15 -8.68 -2.26
CA ALA A 221 1.08 -9.61 -2.56
C ALA A 221 -0.24 -8.82 -2.69
N LYS A 222 -0.93 -8.99 -3.81
CA LYS A 222 -2.27 -8.48 -4.04
C LYS A 222 -3.25 -9.63 -3.97
N VAL A 223 -4.26 -9.51 -3.11
CA VAL A 223 -5.39 -10.42 -3.03
C VAL A 223 -6.66 -9.67 -3.39
N MET A 224 -7.46 -10.22 -4.28
CA MET A 224 -8.79 -9.71 -4.62
C MET A 224 -9.84 -10.78 -4.32
N GLY A 225 -10.99 -10.37 -3.82
CA GLY A 225 -12.10 -11.26 -3.52
C GLY A 225 -13.37 -10.49 -3.20
N SER A 226 -14.36 -11.20 -2.65
CA SER A 226 -15.62 -10.60 -2.23
C SER A 226 -15.75 -10.54 -0.72
N ILE A 227 -16.40 -9.48 -0.23
CA ILE A 227 -16.81 -9.32 1.16
C ILE A 227 -18.22 -9.90 1.27
N LEU A 228 -18.39 -10.89 2.14
CA LEU A 228 -19.66 -11.61 2.27
C LEU A 228 -20.53 -11.05 3.40
N ASP A 229 -21.84 -11.07 3.21
CA ASP A 229 -22.82 -10.90 4.29
C ASP A 229 -23.07 -12.22 5.04
N GLU A 230 -23.88 -12.15 6.10
CA GLU A 230 -24.21 -13.32 6.94
C GLU A 230 -25.00 -14.41 6.18
N SER A 231 -25.55 -14.11 4.99
CA SER A 231 -26.23 -15.07 4.11
C SER A 231 -25.32 -15.67 3.03
N GLY A 232 -24.04 -15.28 2.99
CA GLY A 232 -23.07 -15.72 1.99
C GLY A 232 -23.15 -14.99 0.65
N LYS A 233 -23.92 -13.89 0.56
CA LYS A 233 -23.97 -13.03 -0.63
C LYS A 233 -22.83 -12.03 -0.60
N ALA A 234 -22.39 -11.58 -1.77
CA ALA A 234 -21.29 -10.64 -1.95
C ALA A 234 -21.80 -9.23 -2.34
N PRO A 235 -22.19 -8.38 -1.38
CA PRO A 235 -22.57 -7.00 -1.70
C PRO A 235 -21.37 -6.12 -2.08
N LEU A 236 -20.15 -6.48 -1.68
CA LEU A 236 -18.95 -5.70 -1.94
C LEU A 236 -17.79 -6.61 -2.35
N ASP A 237 -16.82 -6.02 -3.01
CA ASP A 237 -15.53 -6.64 -3.28
C ASP A 237 -14.42 -5.97 -2.49
N PHE A 238 -13.26 -6.60 -2.45
CA PHE A 238 -12.06 -6.02 -1.90
C PHE A 238 -10.82 -6.26 -2.75
N THR A 239 -9.87 -5.34 -2.61
CA THR A 239 -8.46 -5.54 -2.94
C THR A 239 -7.62 -5.31 -1.68
N ALA A 240 -6.90 -6.34 -1.22
CA ALA A 240 -5.88 -6.24 -0.18
C ALA A 240 -4.49 -6.26 -0.80
N ARG A 241 -3.71 -5.18 -0.66
CA ARG A 241 -2.29 -5.13 -1.05
C ARG A 241 -1.41 -5.15 0.18
N MET A 242 -0.58 -6.18 0.29
CA MET A 242 0.25 -6.48 1.44
C MET A 242 1.71 -6.27 1.07
N TYR A 243 2.38 -5.36 1.76
CA TYR A 243 3.75 -4.94 1.49
C TYR A 243 4.68 -5.50 2.57
N PHE A 244 5.67 -6.27 2.12
CA PHE A 244 6.67 -6.92 2.96
C PHE A 244 8.04 -6.35 2.65
N THR A 245 8.86 -6.17 3.68
CA THR A 245 10.21 -5.60 3.55
C THR A 245 11.24 -6.49 4.24
N ALA A 246 12.38 -6.71 3.59
CA ALA A 246 13.50 -7.47 4.12
C ALA A 246 13.94 -6.94 5.49
N GLY A 247 14.13 -7.84 6.45
CA GLY A 247 14.56 -7.53 7.81
C GLY A 247 13.51 -6.83 8.68
N ARG A 248 12.27 -6.64 8.21
CA ARG A 248 11.20 -5.98 8.97
C ARG A 248 10.17 -7.00 9.48
N PRO A 249 9.76 -6.93 10.76
CA PRO A 249 8.75 -7.81 11.31
C PRO A 249 7.31 -7.31 11.06
N ASP A 250 7.16 -6.11 10.50
CA ASP A 250 5.88 -5.50 10.17
C ASP A 250 5.44 -5.75 8.72
N VAL A 251 4.13 -5.69 8.48
CA VAL A 251 3.50 -5.74 7.15
C VAL A 251 2.53 -4.57 7.03
N ARG A 252 2.58 -3.85 5.92
CA ARG A 252 1.57 -2.84 5.59
C ARG A 252 0.48 -3.47 4.74
N VAL A 253 -0.78 -3.20 5.08
CA VAL A 253 -1.95 -3.67 4.32
C VAL A 253 -2.75 -2.46 3.85
N ASP A 254 -2.81 -2.27 2.54
CA ASP A 254 -3.75 -1.35 1.90
C ASP A 254 -5.01 -2.15 1.52
N PHE A 255 -6.09 -2.01 2.28
CA PHE A 255 -7.36 -2.68 2.04
C PHE A 255 -8.34 -1.72 1.37
N THR A 256 -8.73 -2.03 0.13
CA THR A 256 -9.67 -1.25 -0.68
C THR A 256 -11.01 -1.97 -0.72
N VAL A 257 -12.09 -1.26 -0.40
CA VAL A 257 -13.47 -1.73 -0.53
C VAL A 257 -14.04 -1.21 -1.84
N GLU A 258 -14.66 -2.10 -2.60
CA GLU A 258 -15.09 -1.82 -3.96
C GLU A 258 -16.57 -2.16 -4.13
N ASN A 259 -17.36 -1.20 -4.61
CA ASN A 259 -18.69 -1.47 -5.13
C ASN A 259 -18.59 -1.67 -6.65
N ASN A 260 -18.49 -2.92 -7.08
CA ASN A 260 -18.39 -3.31 -8.48
C ASN A 260 -19.75 -3.79 -9.06
N HIS A 261 -20.86 -3.34 -8.49
CA HIS A 261 -22.17 -3.57 -9.08
C HIS A 261 -22.31 -2.81 -10.41
N PRO A 262 -23.23 -3.24 -11.30
CA PRO A 262 -23.39 -2.64 -12.61
C PRO A 262 -23.66 -1.13 -12.55
N VAL A 263 -22.97 -0.39 -13.42
CA VAL A 263 -23.33 0.99 -13.75
C VAL A 263 -24.54 0.94 -14.68
N LEU A 264 -25.59 1.66 -14.30
CA LEU A 264 -26.79 1.85 -15.10
C LEU A 264 -26.61 3.09 -15.97
N ALA A 265 -27.12 3.04 -17.19
CA ALA A 265 -27.04 4.15 -18.13
C ALA A 265 -28.44 4.61 -18.57
N ASP A 266 -28.59 5.89 -18.87
CA ASP A 266 -29.78 6.42 -19.53
C ASP A 266 -29.77 6.13 -21.04
N GLU A 267 -30.77 6.65 -21.76
CA GLU A 267 -30.91 6.52 -23.21
C GLU A 267 -29.71 7.08 -24.00
N ASN A 268 -28.94 7.99 -23.41
CA ASN A 268 -27.75 8.61 -24.02
C ASN A 268 -26.44 7.91 -23.60
N GLY A 269 -26.54 6.79 -22.87
CA GLY A 269 -25.39 6.07 -22.34
C GLY A 269 -24.72 6.75 -21.14
N GLN A 270 -25.34 7.76 -20.53
CA GLN A 270 -24.76 8.45 -19.38
C GLN A 270 -25.01 7.66 -18.09
N PRO A 271 -24.00 7.45 -17.24
CA PRO A 271 -24.16 6.80 -15.95
C PRO A 271 -25.20 7.49 -15.05
N THR A 272 -26.25 6.78 -14.66
CA THR A 272 -27.33 7.33 -13.82
C THR A 272 -27.13 7.06 -12.34
N ASN A 273 -26.37 6.02 -11.98
CA ASN A 273 -26.20 5.58 -10.59
C ASN A 273 -24.79 5.73 -10.02
N ALA A 274 -23.88 6.43 -10.73
CA ALA A 274 -22.49 6.58 -10.31
C ALA A 274 -22.19 7.90 -9.59
N HIS A 275 -23.10 8.89 -9.66
CA HIS A 275 -22.82 10.27 -9.22
C HIS A 275 -23.40 10.60 -7.84
N ASN A 276 -24.49 9.94 -7.45
CA ASN A 276 -25.24 10.26 -6.23
C ASN A 276 -25.04 9.18 -5.16
N GLN A 277 -24.83 9.61 -3.91
CA GLN A 277 -24.89 8.69 -2.77
C GLN A 277 -26.30 8.13 -2.63
N GLY A 278 -26.39 6.82 -2.36
CA GLY A 278 -27.68 6.15 -2.21
C GLY A 278 -28.43 5.94 -3.52
N ALA A 279 -27.78 6.15 -4.68
CA ALA A 279 -28.35 5.74 -5.96
C ALA A 279 -28.51 4.21 -6.06
N VAL A 280 -29.28 3.75 -7.03
CA VAL A 280 -29.48 2.31 -7.32
C VAL A 280 -28.14 1.56 -7.33
N ASN A 281 -28.08 0.38 -6.72
CA ASN A 281 -26.87 -0.42 -6.49
C ASN A 281 -25.85 0.18 -5.52
N SER A 282 -26.15 1.28 -4.82
CA SER A 282 -25.33 1.70 -3.65
C SER A 282 -25.44 0.66 -2.54
N VAL A 283 -24.36 0.46 -1.80
CA VAL A 283 -24.30 -0.47 -0.67
C VAL A 283 -24.15 0.34 0.61
N TYR A 284 -25.04 0.13 1.58
CA TYR A 284 -24.94 0.78 2.88
C TYR A 284 -24.20 -0.09 3.88
N ILE A 285 -23.06 0.41 4.35
CA ILE A 285 -22.19 -0.27 5.30
C ILE A 285 -22.56 0.18 6.71
N GLY A 286 -23.11 -0.73 7.51
CA GLY A 286 -23.34 -0.50 8.94
C GLY A 286 -22.09 -0.81 9.76
N GLU A 287 -21.41 -1.90 9.42
CA GLU A 287 -20.11 -2.27 9.97
C GLU A 287 -19.27 -2.92 8.88
N LEU A 288 -17.98 -2.55 8.82
CA LEU A 288 -16.96 -3.33 8.12
C LEU A 288 -15.76 -3.45 9.06
N THR A 289 -15.44 -4.68 9.44
CA THR A 289 -14.37 -4.93 10.41
C THR A 289 -13.31 -5.86 9.83
N LEU A 290 -12.04 -5.46 9.96
CA LEU A 290 -10.88 -6.30 9.69
C LEU A 290 -10.34 -6.81 11.04
N ASN A 291 -10.46 -8.12 11.29
CA ASN A 291 -10.11 -8.72 12.57
C ASN A 291 -8.82 -9.53 12.47
N LEU A 292 -8.01 -9.43 13.52
CA LEU A 292 -6.96 -10.39 13.85
C LEU A 292 -7.22 -10.91 15.26
N ARG A 293 -6.96 -12.19 15.50
CA ARG A 293 -7.07 -12.79 16.84
C ARG A 293 -5.67 -13.13 17.33
N LEU A 294 -5.19 -12.40 18.33
CA LEU A 294 -3.85 -12.63 18.88
C LEU A 294 -3.80 -13.97 19.64
N ALA A 295 -2.63 -14.61 19.61
CA ALA A 295 -2.33 -15.77 20.45
C ALA A 295 -2.52 -15.41 21.93
N LYS A 296 -3.12 -16.32 22.70
CA LYS A 296 -3.18 -16.21 24.16
C LYS A 296 -1.78 -16.46 24.68
N ASP A 297 -1.10 -15.40 25.08
CA ASP A 297 0.26 -15.48 25.53
C ASP A 297 0.54 -14.47 26.66
N SER A 298 1.69 -14.57 27.33
CA SER A 298 2.07 -13.65 28.42
C SER A 298 2.79 -12.39 27.93
N SER A 299 2.95 -12.21 26.61
CA SER A 299 3.63 -11.03 26.08
C SER A 299 2.72 -9.81 26.20
N PRO A 300 3.29 -8.63 26.52
CA PRO A 300 2.50 -7.42 26.55
C PRO A 300 2.03 -7.04 25.14
N LEU A 301 0.73 -6.78 24.99
CA LEU A 301 0.21 -6.08 23.82
C LEU A 301 0.57 -4.60 23.95
N VAL A 302 1.30 -4.07 22.98
CA VAL A 302 1.63 -2.65 22.91
C VAL A 302 0.84 -2.00 21.79
N ALA A 303 -0.02 -1.05 22.13
CA ALA A 303 -0.68 -0.18 21.16
C ALA A 303 0.15 1.11 21.02
N LEU A 304 0.71 1.32 19.82
CA LEU A 304 1.36 2.57 19.43
C LEU A 304 0.36 3.39 18.63
N THR A 305 0.21 4.66 18.98
CA THR A 305 -0.77 5.54 18.36
C THR A 305 -0.12 6.86 17.93
N GLU A 306 -0.88 7.69 17.22
CA GLU A 306 -0.41 9.03 16.86
C GLU A 306 -0.12 9.89 18.12
N LYS A 307 0.83 10.83 18.03
CA LYS A 307 1.38 11.65 19.15
C LYS A 307 2.12 10.85 20.24
N ASP A 308 2.81 9.78 19.85
CA ASP A 308 3.69 9.00 20.73
C ASP A 308 2.99 8.42 21.99
N LEU A 309 1.66 8.30 21.97
CA LEU A 309 0.95 7.63 23.06
C LEU A 309 1.11 6.13 22.91
N GLN A 310 1.64 5.52 23.97
CA GLN A 310 1.88 4.09 24.08
C GLN A 310 1.03 3.51 25.22
N VAL A 311 0.27 2.46 24.90
CA VAL A 311 -0.45 1.68 25.92
C VAL A 311 0.07 0.26 25.94
N THR A 312 0.48 -0.21 27.10
CA THR A 312 1.07 -1.54 27.30
C THR A 312 0.13 -2.40 28.13
N SER A 313 -0.18 -3.60 27.63
CA SER A 313 -1.08 -4.57 28.25
C SER A 313 -2.43 -3.97 28.68
N PRO A 314 -3.22 -3.42 27.73
CA PRO A 314 -4.50 -2.80 28.06
C PRO A 314 -5.43 -3.83 28.74
N LYS A 315 -6.00 -3.43 29.89
CA LYS A 315 -6.90 -4.28 30.69
C LYS A 315 -8.36 -4.23 30.23
N ALA A 316 -8.67 -3.33 29.30
CA ALA A 316 -9.97 -3.14 28.70
C ALA A 316 -9.79 -2.80 27.21
N PRO A 317 -10.85 -2.90 26.39
CA PRO A 317 -10.77 -2.49 24.99
C PRO A 317 -10.25 -1.06 24.83
N LEU A 318 -9.30 -0.89 23.92
CA LEU A 318 -8.84 0.41 23.43
C LEU A 318 -9.48 0.69 22.07
N ARG A 319 -9.85 1.94 21.84
CA ARG A 319 -10.35 2.42 20.55
C ARG A 319 -9.54 3.63 20.13
N LEU A 320 -8.81 3.49 19.02
CA LEU A 320 -8.32 4.61 18.22
C LEU A 320 -9.36 4.90 17.15
N TYR A 321 -10.02 6.05 17.24
CA TYR A 321 -11.00 6.52 16.28
C TYR A 321 -10.42 7.66 15.46
N GLN A 322 -10.35 7.50 14.14
CA GLN A 322 -10.02 8.59 13.23
C GLN A 322 -11.27 9.00 12.46
N ASP A 323 -11.65 10.26 12.58
CA ASP A 323 -12.85 10.79 11.95
C ASP A 323 -12.53 11.53 10.64
N SER A 324 -11.41 12.24 10.60
CA SER A 324 -10.97 13.00 9.44
C SER A 324 -9.44 12.94 9.27
N SER A 325 -8.94 13.56 8.20
CA SER A 325 -7.50 13.69 7.95
C SER A 325 -6.76 14.51 9.01
N GLY A 326 -7.48 15.26 9.86
CA GLY A 326 -6.87 16.15 10.84
C GLY A 326 -6.16 17.38 10.25
N THR A 327 -6.23 17.58 8.92
CA THR A 327 -5.67 18.74 8.23
C THR A 327 -6.45 20.02 8.60
N GLU A 328 -5.91 21.20 8.31
CA GLU A 328 -6.63 22.47 8.58
C GLU A 328 -7.99 22.54 7.87
N SER A 329 -8.09 21.95 6.68
CA SER A 329 -9.31 21.93 5.87
C SER A 329 -10.18 20.67 6.05
N TRP A 330 -10.05 19.94 7.16
CA TRP A 330 -10.77 18.67 7.38
C TRP A 330 -12.30 18.80 7.30
N ASN A 331 -12.84 19.97 7.64
CA ASN A 331 -14.26 20.32 7.61
C ASN A 331 -14.62 21.25 6.43
N VAL A 332 -13.73 21.41 5.45
CA VAL A 332 -14.00 22.21 4.25
C VAL A 332 -14.63 21.32 3.19
N TYR A 333 -15.83 21.68 2.75
CA TYR A 333 -16.59 20.92 1.77
C TYR A 333 -16.69 21.71 0.46
N VAL A 334 -16.47 21.02 -0.66
CA VAL A 334 -16.65 21.61 -1.99
C VAL A 334 -18.10 21.39 -2.42
N GLY A 335 -18.88 22.48 -2.51
CA GLY A 335 -20.25 22.47 -3.01
C GLY A 335 -21.03 23.72 -2.59
N LYS A 336 -22.15 24.01 -3.29
CA LYS A 336 -23.06 25.12 -2.94
C LYS A 336 -23.99 24.78 -1.76
N VAL A 337 -23.70 23.74 -0.99
CA VAL A 337 -24.54 23.30 0.13
C VAL A 337 -24.56 24.39 1.20
N GLY A 338 -25.76 24.85 1.56
CA GLY A 338 -25.96 25.93 2.55
C GLY A 338 -25.81 27.36 2.01
N TRP A 339 -25.68 27.54 0.69
CA TRP A 339 -25.87 28.85 0.05
C TRP A 339 -27.37 29.12 -0.13
N PRO A 340 -27.80 30.40 -0.14
CA PRO A 340 -29.17 30.76 -0.50
C PRO A 340 -29.61 30.08 -1.80
N ASP A 341 -30.79 29.48 -1.81
CA ASP A 341 -31.41 28.71 -2.92
C ASP A 341 -30.79 27.33 -3.21
N HIS A 342 -29.82 26.89 -2.41
CA HIS A 342 -29.10 25.63 -2.58
C HIS A 342 -29.02 24.80 -1.28
N GLU A 343 -29.87 25.11 -0.30
CA GLU A 343 -29.96 24.45 1.01
C GLU A 343 -30.38 22.98 0.88
N ALA A 344 -31.18 22.66 -0.14
CA ALA A 344 -31.67 21.32 -0.42
C ALA A 344 -30.72 20.47 -1.28
N LEU A 345 -29.58 21.02 -1.76
CA LEU A 345 -28.54 20.23 -2.45
C LEU A 345 -27.75 19.39 -1.43
N ALA A 346 -28.47 18.55 -0.69
CA ALA A 346 -27.94 17.62 0.30
C ALA A 346 -27.34 16.39 -0.40
N HIS A 347 -26.31 16.63 -1.22
CA HIS A 347 -25.36 15.59 -1.61
C HIS A 347 -24.03 15.83 -0.89
N PRO A 348 -24.02 15.89 0.47
CA PRO A 348 -22.77 16.02 1.21
C PRO A 348 -21.88 14.85 0.81
N ARG A 349 -20.69 15.13 0.29
CA ARG A 349 -19.68 14.08 0.05
C ARG A 349 -19.34 13.41 1.38
N LEU A 350 -18.80 12.19 1.35
CA LEU A 350 -18.46 11.40 2.56
C LEU A 350 -17.74 12.21 3.65
N GLN A 351 -16.84 13.13 3.30
CA GLN A 351 -16.14 13.96 4.29
C GLN A 351 -17.03 14.96 5.06
N SER A 352 -18.21 15.28 4.54
CA SER A 352 -19.18 16.17 5.22
C SER A 352 -19.91 15.52 6.39
N TYR A 353 -19.64 14.23 6.62
CA TYR A 353 -20.09 13.50 7.81
C TYR A 353 -19.01 13.39 8.90
N CYS A 354 -17.80 13.93 8.66
CA CYS A 354 -16.80 14.08 9.72
C CYS A 354 -17.33 15.10 10.75
N THR A 355 -17.37 14.72 12.02
CA THR A 355 -17.85 15.51 13.15
C THR A 355 -16.71 16.13 13.98
N ARG A 356 -15.46 15.71 13.76
CA ARG A 356 -14.27 16.15 14.52
C ARG A 356 -12.98 16.15 13.69
N LYS A 357 -12.02 16.99 14.11
CA LYS A 357 -10.67 17.04 13.54
C LYS A 357 -9.81 15.87 14.04
N GLY A 358 -9.21 15.12 13.12
CA GLY A 358 -8.20 14.11 13.42
C GLY A 358 -8.77 12.88 14.12
N TYR A 359 -8.17 12.49 15.24
CA TYR A 359 -8.43 11.24 15.93
C TYR A 359 -8.70 11.41 17.43
N GLU A 360 -9.24 10.38 18.06
CA GLU A 360 -9.39 10.19 19.52
C GLU A 360 -8.95 8.79 19.92
N ILE A 361 -8.42 8.69 21.12
CA ILE A 361 -8.12 7.42 21.75
C ILE A 361 -8.97 7.36 23.02
N SER A 362 -9.71 6.27 23.17
CA SER A 362 -10.62 6.03 24.30
C SER A 362 -10.48 4.59 24.78
N GLY A 363 -10.77 4.31 26.05
CA GLY A 363 -10.63 2.98 26.63
C GLY A 363 -10.05 2.99 28.05
N GLY A 364 -10.06 1.83 28.71
CA GLY A 364 -9.56 1.70 30.09
C GLY A 364 -8.03 1.61 30.15
N GLY A 365 -7.42 2.33 31.10
CA GLY A 365 -5.97 2.32 31.31
C GLY A 365 -5.20 3.36 30.47
N LEU A 366 -5.89 4.27 29.80
CA LEU A 366 -5.30 5.51 29.27
C LEU A 366 -5.05 6.45 30.46
N ALA A 367 -3.79 6.82 30.69
CA ALA A 367 -3.39 7.80 31.70
C ALA A 367 -3.47 9.22 31.15
#